data_AF-A0A3R7AN13-F1
#
_entry.id   AF-A0A3R7AN13-F1
#
_cell.length_a   1.000
_cell.length_b   1.000
_cell.length_c   1.000
_cell.angle_alpha   90.00
_cell.angle_beta   90.00
_cell.angle_gamma   90.00
#
_symmetry.space_group_name_H-M   'P 1'
#
loop_
_entity.id
_entity.type
_entity.pdbx_description
1 polymer ?
#
loop_
_entity_poly.entity_id
_entity_poly.type
_entity_poly.pdbx_seq_one_letter_code
_entity_poly.pdbx_strand_id
1 'polypeptide(L)' 'MRYVAEGLRAGYKKAEENLREKYKEWKKAMNICWEEYLREVLKNPMTGLWVKEVARVLLASPEGKEASSTQKKV' A
#
# COMPACT_ATOMS: atom_id res chain seq x y z
N MET A 1 -28.28 1.78 7.33
CA MET A 1 -27.37 2.76 7.96
C MET A 1 -26.22 3.08 7.00
N ARG A 2 -26.30 4.18 6.24
CA ARG A 2 -25.27 4.61 5.26
C ARG A 2 -24.23 5.59 5.84
N TYR A 3 -24.22 5.79 7.17
CA TYR A 3 -23.37 6.79 7.84
C TYR A 3 -21.96 6.29 8.23
N VAL A 4 -21.66 5.01 8.06
CA VAL A 4 -20.34 4.43 8.37
C VAL A 4 -19.34 4.55 7.23
N ALA A 5 -19.77 4.88 6.01
CA ALA A 5 -18.90 4.89 4.83
C ALA A 5 -18.08 6.20 4.68
N GLU A 6 -18.58 7.34 5.16
CA GLU A 6 -17.95 8.63 4.89
C GLU A 6 -16.77 8.94 5.83
N GLY A 7 -16.85 8.53 7.11
CA GLY A 7 -15.73 8.65 8.05
C GLY A 7 -14.57 7.69 7.74
N LEU A 8 -14.89 6.51 7.19
CA LEU A 8 -13.91 5.49 6.80
C LEU A 8 -13.01 5.96 5.65
N ARG A 9 -13.55 6.76 4.72
CA ARG A 9 -12.89 7.16 3.47
C ARG A 9 -11.77 8.17 3.69
N ALA A 10 -11.90 9.07 4.67
CA ALA A 10 -10.90 10.11 4.95
C ALA A 10 -9.60 9.52 5.54
N GLY A 11 -9.73 8.62 6.53
CA GLY A 11 -8.59 7.91 7.12
C GLY A 11 -7.86 7.01 6.11
N TYR A 12 -8.63 6.33 5.26
CA TYR A 12 -8.10 5.53 4.15
C TYR A 12 -7.28 6.34 3.16
N LYS A 13 -7.84 7.46 2.68
CA LYS A 13 -7.18 8.31 1.69
C LYS A 13 -5.86 8.88 2.23
N LYS A 14 -5.83 9.31 3.49
CA LYS A 14 -4.61 9.83 4.11
C LYS A 14 -3.55 8.74 4.32
N ALA A 15 -3.96 7.53 4.69
CA ALA A 15 -3.06 6.40 4.83
C ALA A 15 -2.49 5.95 3.46
N GLU A 16 -3.29 5.95 2.39
CA GLU A 16 -2.82 5.65 1.04
C GLU A 16 -1.80 6.69 0.52
N GLU A 17 -2.09 7.97 0.73
CA GLU A 17 -1.17 9.07 0.37
C GLU A 17 0.18 8.90 1.07
N ASN A 18 0.15 8.71 2.40
CA ASN A 18 1.36 8.49 3.19
C ASN A 18 2.14 7.24 2.71
N LEU A 19 1.44 6.16 2.35
CA LEU A 19 2.06 4.95 1.81
C LEU A 19 2.78 5.22 0.48
N ARG A 20 2.13 5.93 -0.45
CA ARG A 20 2.70 6.28 -1.76
C ARG A 20 3.90 7.21 -1.62
N GLU A 21 3.87 8.16 -0.70
CA GLU A 21 5.00 9.05 -0.44
C GLU A 21 6.21 8.28 0.10
N LYS A 22 5.99 7.48 1.15
CA LYS A 22 7.05 6.68 1.77
C LYS A 22 7.62 5.62 0.83
N TYR A 23 6.79 5.05 -0.03
CA TYR A 23 7.26 4.13 -1.06
C TYR A 23 8.22 4.78 -2.06
N LYS A 24 8.06 6.06 -2.43
CA LYS A 24 9.02 6.72 -3.31
C LYS A 24 10.40 6.79 -2.67
N GLU A 25 10.47 7.03 -1.37
CA GLU A 25 11.72 7.04 -0.60
C GLU A 25 12.32 5.62 -0.52
N TRP A 26 11.51 4.63 -0.18
CA TRP A 26 11.95 3.23 -0.07
C TRP A 26 12.36 2.64 -1.42
N LYS A 27 11.66 2.96 -2.50
CA LYS A 27 12.02 2.55 -3.86
C LYS A 27 13.36 3.13 -4.27
N LYS A 28 13.66 4.39 -3.93
CA LYS A 28 14.97 4.99 -4.21
C LYS A 28 16.08 4.39 -3.36
N ALA A 29 15.81 4.08 -2.09
CA ALA A 29 16.81 3.58 -1.16
C ALA A 29 17.10 2.08 -1.29
N MET A 30 16.08 1.28 -1.59
CA MET A 30 16.12 -0.19 -1.53
C MET A 30 15.81 -0.87 -2.87
N ASN A 31 15.41 -0.10 -3.90
CA ASN A 31 15.00 -0.62 -5.21
C ASN A 31 13.94 -1.74 -5.16
N ILE A 32 13.01 -1.63 -4.21
CA ILE A 32 11.92 -2.59 -4.02
C ILE A 32 10.68 -2.26 -4.86
N CYS A 33 9.90 -3.29 -5.17
CA CYS A 33 8.60 -3.16 -5.82
C CYS A 33 7.49 -2.81 -4.82
N TRP A 34 6.36 -2.33 -5.34
CA TRP A 34 5.21 -1.88 -4.53
C TRP A 34 4.68 -2.98 -3.60
N GLU A 35 4.60 -4.22 -4.10
CA GLU A 35 4.15 -5.36 -3.30
C GLU A 35 5.09 -5.68 -2.14
N GLU A 36 6.40 -5.62 -2.37
CA GLU A 36 7.39 -5.89 -1.32
C GLU A 36 7.31 -4.81 -0.23
N TYR A 37 7.19 -3.55 -0.63
CA TYR A 37 6.98 -2.46 0.31
C TYR A 37 5.73 -2.68 1.17
N LEU A 38 4.58 -3.01 0.56
CA LEU A 38 3.34 -3.25 1.32
C LEU A 38 3.47 -4.46 2.26
N ARG A 39 4.19 -5.51 1.87
CA ARG A 39 4.47 -6.67 2.73
C ARG A 39 5.33 -6.29 3.93
N GLU A 40 6.38 -5.49 3.73
CA GLU A 40 7.24 -4.99 4.82
C GLU A 40 6.45 -4.09 5.78
N VAL A 41 5.59 -3.22 5.25
CA VAL A 41 4.72 -2.36 6.05
C VAL A 41 3.75 -3.19 6.92
N LEU A 42 3.22 -4.29 6.38
CA LEU A 42 2.34 -5.22 7.12
C LEU A 42 3.07 -6.01 8.20
N LYS A 43 4.35 -6.35 7.99
CA LYS A 43 5.19 -7.01 8.99
C LYS A 43 5.52 -6.10 10.17
N ASN A 44 5.54 -4.78 9.95
CA ASN A 44 5.88 -3.84 11.00
C ASN A 44 4.73 -3.68 12.02
N PRO A 45 4.92 -4.08 13.30
CA PRO A 45 3.88 -3.97 14.32
C PRO A 45 3.49 -2.53 14.64
N MET A 46 4.41 -1.56 14.46
CA MET A 46 4.21 -0.13 14.72
C MET A 46 3.34 0.56 13.67
N THR A 47 3.05 -0.12 12.55
CA THR A 47 2.20 0.43 11.48
C THR A 47 0.76 0.57 11.97
N GLY A 48 0.19 1.76 11.81
CA GLY A 48 -1.18 2.08 12.22
C GLY A 48 -2.23 1.20 11.54
N LEU A 49 -3.36 0.98 12.22
CA LEU A 49 -4.44 0.10 11.76
C LEU A 49 -4.93 0.45 10.35
N TRP A 50 -5.14 1.74 10.08
CA TRP A 50 -5.57 2.23 8.76
C TRP A 50 -4.56 1.91 7.65
N VAL A 51 -3.26 2.06 7.94
CA VAL A 51 -2.20 1.80 6.97
C VAL A 51 -2.11 0.30 6.66
N LYS A 52 -2.26 -0.56 7.68
CA LYS A 52 -2.31 -2.02 7.49
C LYS A 52 -3.53 -2.44 6.66
N GLU A 53 -4.70 -1.88 6.93
CA GLU A 53 -5.92 -2.22 6.21
C GLU A 53 -5.87 -1.74 4.76
N VAL A 54 -5.36 -0.52 4.51
CA VAL A 54 -5.09 -0.01 3.16
C VAL A 54 -4.11 -0.92 2.43
N ALA A 55 -2.99 -1.31 3.06
CA ALA A 55 -2.00 -2.19 2.45
C ALA A 55 -2.58 -3.56 2.07
N ARG A 56 -3.46 -4.13 2.91
CA ARG A 56 -4.17 -5.39 2.59
C ARG A 56 -5.10 -5.23 1.39
N VAL A 57 -5.89 -4.16 1.35
CA VAL A 57 -6.80 -3.88 0.23
C VAL A 57 -6.03 -3.68 -1.08
N LEU A 58 -4.91 -2.94 -1.03
CA LEU A 58 -4.05 -2.70 -2.19
C LEU A 58 -3.39 -3.99 -2.71
N LEU A 59 -2.95 -4.89 -1.82
CA LEU A 59 -2.40 -6.19 -2.18
C LEU A 59 -3.45 -7.16 -2.75
N ALA A 60 -4.71 -7.03 -2.32
CA ALA A 60 -5.82 -7.81 -2.83
C ALA A 60 -6.37 -7.27 -4.16
N SER A 61 -6.16 -5.97 -4.44
CA SER A 61 -6.55 -5.30 -5.68
C SER A 61 -5.57 -5.61 -6.83
N PRO A 62 -6.03 -5.65 -8.11
CA PRO A 62 -5.16 -5.87 -9.27
C PRO A 62 -4.01 -4.85 -9.39
N GLU A 63 -4.14 -3.65 -8.81
CA GLU A 63 -3.07 -2.65 -8.78
C GLU A 63 -1.84 -3.09 -7.96
N GLY A 64 -2.05 -3.97 -6.96
CA GLY A 64 -0.94 -4.62 -6.25
C GLY A 64 -0.22 -5.64 -7.14
N LYS A 65 -0.93 -6.36 -7.99
CA LYS A 65 -0.41 -7.49 -8.78
C LYS A 65 0.31 -7.08 -10.07
N GLU A 66 0.08 -5.86 -10.56
CA GLU A 66 0.55 -5.43 -11.88
C GLU A 66 2.02 -4.96 -11.90
N ALA A 67 2.62 -4.66 -10.73
CA ALA A 67 4.00 -4.20 -10.67
C ALA A 67 5.07 -5.30 -10.77
N SER A 68 4.69 -6.59 -10.78
CA SER A 68 5.61 -7.74 -10.84
C SER A 68 5.81 -8.35 -12.24
N SER A 69 5.04 -7.96 -13.28
CA SER A 69 4.97 -8.79 -14.50
C SER A 69 5.50 -8.19 -15.82
N THR A 70 6.25 -7.09 -15.83
CA THR A 70 6.85 -6.60 -17.08
C THR A 70 8.34 -6.30 -16.95
N GLN A 71 9.15 -7.36 -16.86
CA GLN A 71 10.53 -7.34 -17.35
C GLN A 71 11.10 -8.75 -17.53
N LYS A 72 10.53 -9.53 -18.48
CA LYS A 72 11.27 -10.54 -19.25
C LYS A 72 10.64 -10.67 -20.64
N LYS A 73 11.20 -10.02 -21.63
CA LYS A 73 11.17 -10.50 -23.01
C LYS A 73 12.54 -10.23 -23.63
N VAL A 74 13.36 -11.27 -23.58
CA VAL A 74 14.52 -11.51 -24.45
C VAL A 74 14.03 -11.74 -25.87
#